data_AF-A0A7S1AJZ0-F1
#
_entry.id   AF-A0A7S1AJZ0-F1
#
_cell.length_a   1.000
_cell.length_b   1.000
_cell.length_c   1.000
_cell.angle_alpha   90.00
_cell.angle_beta   90.00
_cell.angle_gamma   90.00
#
_symmetry.space_group_name_H-M   'P 1'
#
loop_
_entity.id
_entity.type
_entity.pdbx_description
1 polymer ?
#
loop_
_entity_poly.entity_id
_entity_poly.type
_entity_poly.pdbx_seq_one_letter_code
_entity_poly.pdbx_strand_id
1 'polypeptide(L)'
;MGFFLFAVTWVYATSLRMSSRVKYSLETKESYCMGSGQTCSGNECCPGYEKTWGKTFPCPEMDPAVHDMCESPSRLDLYEASVLNFGDVEFKNLEATTGNVGILMKEASTYLGVPRDLHVYAVDDAGEQIPITDETTDSFGPAYGGSLLKFNFLGGTRTNLRFSWGTMEGGVWTPNPLPWVLVTFLDLDAGSTYRAAEVITTSDASRYTNGADITVDESNGTVKFACYVPGNVPNPNSGILSDAQERVAASLEFEEKEYFTMTIENNAGHKRAILFTGITTLNWPEQAPAPTPSPTAGAIGDPHVQNIIGGTFDLWKTGWSTFVQIPQNEEESVKLLVRGDVRRYGRDPCAPSFLQQVRINGTWLGDHEIIVRAGSLESSDPFSVTLDGSEPLHLNGNSEIVFIDESDLRLRGDIAVASEEWGPDARIRMNVGSTVLSIVQHTEGRGETSNAMLDLSVAGLGNIVESVGGWLGVEGAHLAGEAPIECRKDMTEVYDKR
;
A
#
# COMPACT_ATOMS: atom_id res chain seq x y z
N MET A 1 11.63 67.08 64.89
CA MET A 1 12.70 66.16 65.31
C MET A 1 12.08 65.15 66.27
N GLY A 2 11.82 63.93 65.82
CA GLY A 2 11.20 62.89 66.64
C GLY A 2 11.72 61.53 66.17
N PHE A 3 12.68 61.00 66.92
CA PHE A 3 13.35 59.72 66.69
C PHE A 3 12.36 58.55 66.86
N PHE A 4 12.36 57.64 65.89
CA PHE A 4 11.68 56.34 65.97
C PHE A 4 12.55 55.34 66.75
N LEU A 5 11.97 54.70 67.75
CA LEU A 5 12.53 53.53 68.44
C LEU A 5 12.19 52.25 67.65
N PHE A 6 13.21 51.44 67.37
CA PHE A 6 13.08 50.10 66.78
C PHE A 6 12.54 49.10 67.82
N ALA A 7 11.44 48.42 67.50
CA ALA A 7 10.98 47.23 68.21
C ALA A 7 11.31 45.98 67.38
N VAL A 8 12.20 45.14 67.90
CA VAL A 8 12.47 43.78 67.41
C VAL A 8 11.29 42.90 67.80
N THR A 9 10.59 42.33 66.81
CA THR A 9 9.56 41.31 67.04
C THR A 9 9.94 40.02 66.31
N TRP A 10 9.99 38.94 67.09
CA TRP A 10 10.13 37.56 66.61
C TRP A 10 8.95 37.18 65.71
N VAL A 11 9.24 36.73 64.48
CA VAL A 11 8.23 36.09 63.61
C VAL A 11 8.33 34.58 63.83
N TYR A 12 7.28 34.01 64.42
CA TYR A 12 7.05 32.57 64.45
C TYR A 12 6.84 32.05 63.02
N ALA A 13 7.62 31.04 62.63
CA ALA A 13 7.44 30.32 61.38
C ALA A 13 6.13 29.52 61.42
N THR A 14 5.07 30.04 60.79
CA THR A 14 3.88 29.27 60.46
C THR A 14 4.15 28.43 59.22
N SER A 15 4.12 27.11 59.40
CA SER A 15 4.12 26.10 58.37
C SER A 15 3.11 26.43 57.25
N LEU A 16 3.62 26.64 56.03
CA LEU A 16 2.81 26.70 54.82
C LEU A 16 2.23 25.30 54.55
N ARG A 17 0.94 25.13 54.85
CA ARG A 17 0.16 24.01 54.34
C ARG A 17 0.10 24.11 52.82
N MET A 18 0.82 23.20 52.16
CA MET A 18 0.69 22.91 50.73
C MET A 18 -0.78 22.56 50.45
N SER A 19 -1.49 23.48 49.81
CA SER A 19 -2.85 23.25 49.35
C SER A 19 -2.84 22.16 48.28
N SER A 20 -3.77 21.24 48.40
CA SER A 20 -3.90 20.01 47.64
C SER A 20 -3.85 20.23 46.13
N ARG A 21 -3.12 19.33 45.47
CA ARG A 21 -3.16 18.99 44.04
C ARG A 21 -4.44 19.44 43.35
N VAL A 22 -4.29 20.32 42.35
CA VAL A 22 -5.24 20.38 41.24
C VAL A 22 -5.31 18.97 40.67
N LYS A 23 -6.44 18.29 40.85
CA LYS A 23 -6.77 17.12 40.04
C LYS A 23 -6.92 17.66 38.62
N TYR A 24 -5.88 17.51 37.79
CA TYR A 24 -6.10 17.41 36.37
C TYR A 24 -7.04 16.22 36.20
N SER A 25 -8.31 16.47 35.84
CA SER A 25 -9.05 15.42 35.16
C SER A 25 -8.28 15.22 33.85
N LEU A 26 -7.59 14.08 33.74
CA LEU A 26 -7.36 13.49 32.43
C LEU A 26 -8.75 13.26 31.86
N GLU A 27 -9.24 14.22 31.08
CA GLU A 27 -10.30 13.91 30.12
C GLU A 27 -9.70 12.82 29.23
N THR A 28 -10.20 11.60 29.40
CA THR A 28 -10.00 10.51 28.46
C THR A 28 -10.54 11.03 27.13
N LYS A 29 -9.64 11.39 26.22
CA LYS A 29 -10.02 11.82 24.88
C LYS A 29 -10.60 10.58 24.19
N GLU A 30 -11.90 10.61 23.90
CA GLU A 30 -12.54 9.54 23.16
C GLU A 30 -12.02 9.60 21.72
N SER A 31 -11.36 8.53 21.29
CA SER A 31 -10.89 8.34 19.93
C SER A 31 -11.88 7.46 19.16
N TYR A 32 -11.78 7.44 17.83
CA TYR A 32 -12.65 6.61 16.99
C TYR A 32 -11.83 5.54 16.28
N CYS A 33 -12.35 4.33 16.31
CA CYS A 33 -11.89 3.20 15.55
C CYS A 33 -12.20 3.41 14.08
N MET A 34 -11.15 3.56 13.30
CA MET A 34 -11.24 3.66 11.86
C MET A 34 -12.01 2.47 11.28
N GLY A 35 -12.86 2.75 10.28
CA GLY A 35 -13.62 1.76 9.53
C GLY A 35 -14.79 1.09 10.27
N SER A 36 -14.66 0.80 11.56
CA SER A 36 -15.77 0.28 12.39
C SER A 36 -16.63 1.39 12.99
N GLY A 37 -16.11 2.62 13.10
CA GLY A 37 -16.83 3.79 13.62
C GLY A 37 -17.13 3.74 15.12
N GLN A 38 -16.65 2.72 15.83
CA GLN A 38 -16.80 2.59 17.27
C GLN A 38 -15.84 3.54 17.99
N THR A 39 -16.20 4.03 19.17
CA THR A 39 -15.28 4.80 20.01
C THR A 39 -14.30 3.86 20.71
N CYS A 40 -13.06 4.31 20.89
CA CYS A 40 -12.07 3.67 21.73
C CYS A 40 -11.30 4.67 22.61
N SER A 41 -10.62 4.18 23.65
CA SER A 41 -9.88 4.96 24.64
C SER A 41 -8.70 4.18 25.22
N GLY A 42 -7.54 4.83 25.29
CA GLY A 42 -6.33 4.26 25.92
C GLY A 42 -5.82 2.99 25.23
N ASN A 43 -5.45 1.98 26.02
CA ASN A 43 -4.77 0.77 25.55
C ASN A 43 -5.73 -0.36 25.13
N GLU A 44 -6.83 -0.04 24.47
CA GLU A 44 -7.75 -1.03 23.94
C GLU A 44 -7.61 -1.21 22.43
N CYS A 45 -8.04 -2.37 21.94
CA CYS A 45 -8.03 -2.66 20.52
C CYS A 45 -9.36 -2.26 19.89
N CYS A 46 -9.28 -1.51 18.81
CA CYS A 46 -10.39 -1.29 17.92
C CYS A 46 -10.88 -2.60 17.28
N PRO A 47 -12.19 -2.77 17.10
CA PRO A 47 -12.72 -3.92 16.40
C PRO A 47 -12.29 -3.85 14.94
N GLY A 48 -11.93 -5.00 14.40
CA GLY A 48 -11.56 -5.11 13.00
C GLY A 48 -12.69 -4.73 12.06
N TYR A 49 -12.32 -4.27 10.87
CA TYR A 49 -13.20 -3.93 9.78
C TYR A 49 -12.59 -4.44 8.48
N GLU A 50 -13.26 -4.19 7.35
CA GLU A 50 -12.90 -4.72 6.04
C GLU A 50 -11.40 -4.57 5.70
N LYS A 51 -10.79 -3.40 5.95
CA LYS A 51 -9.35 -3.15 5.66
C LYS A 51 -8.39 -3.76 6.69
N THR A 52 -8.89 -4.25 7.84
CA THR A 52 -8.08 -4.96 8.85
C THR A 52 -8.16 -6.47 8.71
N TRP A 53 -8.95 -6.97 7.74
CA TRP A 53 -9.32 -8.37 7.61
C TRP A 53 -10.02 -8.90 8.88
N GLY A 54 -10.87 -8.07 9.50
CA GLY A 54 -11.60 -8.43 10.72
C GLY A 54 -10.73 -8.52 11.98
N LYS A 55 -9.41 -8.33 11.87
CA LYS A 55 -8.50 -8.32 13.02
C LYS A 55 -8.62 -7.05 13.82
N THR A 56 -8.60 -7.19 15.14
CA THR A 56 -8.48 -6.06 16.06
C THR A 56 -7.15 -5.33 15.87
N PHE A 57 -7.16 -4.02 16.04
CA PHE A 57 -5.99 -3.15 15.83
C PHE A 57 -5.88 -2.09 16.93
N PRO A 58 -4.72 -1.47 17.18
CA PRO A 58 -4.56 -0.55 18.29
C PRO A 58 -5.47 0.67 18.13
N CYS A 59 -6.14 1.08 19.20
CA CYS A 59 -6.80 2.38 19.25
C CYS A 59 -5.78 3.49 18.90
N PRO A 60 -6.17 4.59 18.23
CA PRO A 60 -5.23 5.66 17.84
C PRO A 60 -4.37 6.22 18.99
N GLU A 61 -4.89 6.18 20.23
CA GLU A 61 -4.21 6.66 21.44
C GLU A 61 -3.47 5.57 22.23
N MET A 62 -3.43 4.34 21.72
CA MET A 62 -2.82 3.20 22.40
C MET A 62 -1.30 3.33 22.47
N ASP A 63 -0.73 3.05 23.64
CA ASP A 63 0.72 3.07 23.88
C ASP A 63 1.44 2.08 22.94
N PRO A 64 2.43 2.54 22.15
CA PRO A 64 3.20 1.70 21.23
C PRO A 64 3.81 0.45 21.86
N ALA A 65 4.19 0.52 23.13
CA ALA A 65 4.82 -0.61 23.84
C ALA A 65 3.87 -1.81 23.99
N VAL A 66 2.58 -1.64 23.70
CA VAL A 66 1.57 -2.68 23.91
C VAL A 66 0.72 -2.97 22.66
N HIS A 67 1.08 -2.46 21.48
CA HIS A 67 0.34 -2.70 20.22
C HIS A 67 0.18 -4.19 19.88
N ASP A 68 1.15 -5.01 20.24
CA ASP A 68 1.14 -6.47 20.01
C ASP A 68 0.04 -7.22 20.79
N MET A 69 -0.70 -6.55 21.69
CA MET A 69 -1.87 -7.17 22.33
C MET A 69 -3.09 -7.25 21.40
N CYS A 70 -3.09 -6.51 20.29
CA CYS A 70 -4.11 -6.58 19.25
C CYS A 70 -3.72 -7.63 18.20
N GLU A 71 -4.70 -8.23 17.54
CA GLU A 71 -4.44 -9.27 16.51
C GLU A 71 -3.65 -8.75 15.31
N SER A 72 -3.69 -7.44 15.10
CA SER A 72 -2.76 -6.70 14.28
C SER A 72 -2.15 -5.59 15.13
N PRO A 73 -0.81 -5.46 15.22
CA PRO A 73 -0.18 -4.28 15.81
C PRO A 73 -0.22 -3.08 14.85
N SER A 74 -0.82 -3.25 13.66
CA SER A 74 -0.84 -2.22 12.63
C SER A 74 -1.78 -1.10 13.01
N ARG A 75 -1.25 0.11 13.04
CA ARG A 75 -2.03 1.32 13.21
C ARG A 75 -2.62 1.70 11.84
N LEU A 76 -3.90 1.42 11.62
CA LEU A 76 -4.53 1.59 10.30
C LEU A 76 -5.00 3.01 10.02
N ASP A 77 -5.23 3.76 11.09
CA ASP A 77 -5.35 5.21 11.06
C ASP A 77 -4.15 5.85 10.35
N LEU A 78 -3.02 5.15 10.39
CA LEU A 78 -1.82 5.58 9.73
C LEU A 78 -1.91 5.38 8.20
N TYR A 79 -2.21 4.16 7.77
CA TYR A 79 -2.23 3.82 6.34
C TYR A 79 -3.07 4.79 5.51
N GLU A 80 -4.28 5.13 5.96
CA GLU A 80 -5.17 6.05 5.23
C GLU A 80 -4.62 7.47 5.13
N ALA A 81 -4.01 7.99 6.20
CA ALA A 81 -3.46 9.34 6.18
C ALA A 81 -2.26 9.48 5.23
N SER A 82 -1.64 8.36 4.86
CA SER A 82 -0.55 8.32 3.89
C SER A 82 -0.99 7.88 2.50
N VAL A 83 -2.29 7.63 2.27
CA VAL A 83 -2.83 7.60 0.91
C VAL A 83 -3.04 9.04 0.48
N LEU A 84 -2.17 9.52 -0.42
CA LEU A 84 -2.19 10.91 -0.86
C LEU A 84 -2.81 11.06 -2.23
N ASN A 85 -3.64 12.10 -2.39
CA ASN A 85 -4.18 12.53 -3.66
C ASN A 85 -3.74 13.97 -3.94
N PHE A 86 -3.10 14.19 -5.08
CA PHE A 86 -2.60 15.50 -5.47
C PHE A 86 -3.50 16.19 -6.51
N GLY A 87 -4.57 15.54 -6.95
CA GLY A 87 -5.33 15.95 -8.13
C GLY A 87 -6.12 17.26 -7.99
N ASP A 88 -6.61 17.58 -6.78
CA ASP A 88 -7.43 18.77 -6.54
C ASP A 88 -6.56 19.97 -6.16
N VAL A 89 -6.07 20.72 -7.15
CA VAL A 89 -5.19 21.89 -6.94
C VAL A 89 -6.02 23.16 -6.81
N GLU A 90 -6.01 23.78 -5.63
CA GLU A 90 -6.68 25.08 -5.41
C GLU A 90 -5.86 26.22 -6.03
N PHE A 91 -4.55 26.26 -5.76
CA PHE A 91 -3.66 27.21 -6.39
C PHE A 91 -2.27 26.65 -6.58
N LYS A 92 -1.57 27.26 -7.53
CA LYS A 92 -0.17 27.00 -7.84
C LYS A 92 0.48 28.33 -8.26
N ASN A 93 1.18 28.97 -7.33
CA ASN A 93 1.76 30.30 -7.53
C ASN A 93 3.21 30.33 -7.02
N LEU A 94 4.12 30.32 -7.98
CA LEU A 94 5.57 30.19 -7.79
C LEU A 94 6.24 31.47 -7.33
N GLU A 95 5.79 32.61 -7.85
CA GLU A 95 6.45 33.91 -7.67
C GLU A 95 5.90 34.71 -6.49
N ALA A 96 4.81 34.25 -5.88
CA ALA A 96 4.26 34.90 -4.70
C ALA A 96 5.24 34.81 -3.52
N THR A 97 5.46 35.94 -2.86
CA THR A 97 6.27 36.03 -1.63
C THR A 97 5.40 36.08 -0.36
N THR A 98 4.08 36.25 -0.52
CA THR A 98 3.09 36.28 0.57
C THR A 98 1.74 35.74 0.09
N GLY A 99 0.91 35.24 1.01
CA GLY A 99 -0.41 34.68 0.69
C GLY A 99 -0.31 33.28 0.07
N ASN A 100 -0.86 33.12 -1.13
CA ASN A 100 -0.97 31.84 -1.84
C ASN A 100 0.38 31.37 -2.44
N VAL A 101 1.46 31.34 -1.69
CA VAL A 101 2.80 30.93 -2.17
C VAL A 101 2.87 29.41 -2.34
N GLY A 102 3.49 28.89 -3.40
CA GLY A 102 3.71 27.46 -3.61
C GLY A 102 2.54 26.77 -4.30
N ILE A 103 2.23 25.53 -3.91
CA ILE A 103 1.07 24.77 -4.39
C ILE A 103 0.23 24.29 -3.22
N LEU A 104 -1.09 24.44 -3.35
CA LEU A 104 -2.05 23.94 -2.40
C LEU A 104 -2.95 22.92 -3.09
N MET A 105 -3.07 21.74 -2.48
CA MET A 105 -3.96 20.67 -2.92
C MET A 105 -5.02 20.43 -1.85
N LYS A 106 -6.29 20.47 -2.22
CA LYS A 106 -7.42 20.23 -1.33
C LYS A 106 -7.58 18.76 -1.02
N GLU A 107 -7.97 18.46 0.22
CA GLU A 107 -8.33 17.10 0.66
C GLU A 107 -7.28 16.03 0.28
N ALA A 108 -6.00 16.43 0.27
CA ALA A 108 -4.89 15.61 -0.19
C ALA A 108 -4.64 14.39 0.70
N SER A 109 -5.14 14.40 1.93
CA SER A 109 -5.12 13.29 2.89
C SER A 109 -6.37 13.34 3.76
N THR A 110 -6.73 12.21 4.37
CA THR A 110 -7.80 12.12 5.38
C THR A 110 -7.29 11.36 6.60
N TYR A 111 -7.54 11.89 7.79
CA TYR A 111 -7.24 11.21 9.06
C TYR A 111 -8.39 11.38 10.04
N LEU A 112 -8.90 10.25 10.56
CA LEU A 112 -10.11 10.16 11.39
C LEU A 112 -11.33 10.82 10.75
N GLY A 113 -11.49 10.65 9.42
CA GLY A 113 -12.60 11.23 8.66
C GLY A 113 -12.51 12.75 8.47
N VAL A 114 -11.42 13.39 8.90
CA VAL A 114 -11.18 14.82 8.68
C VAL A 114 -10.25 14.99 7.48
N PRO A 115 -10.75 15.57 6.36
CA PRO A 115 -9.90 15.87 5.21
C PRO A 115 -8.89 16.96 5.56
N ARG A 116 -7.71 16.88 4.96
CA ARG A 116 -6.61 17.83 5.13
C ARG A 116 -6.05 18.24 3.79
N ASP A 117 -5.85 19.53 3.63
CA ASP A 117 -5.15 20.10 2.50
C ASP A 117 -3.64 19.91 2.66
N LEU A 118 -2.95 19.82 1.53
CA LEU A 118 -1.49 19.79 1.47
C LEU A 118 -0.99 21.10 0.85
N HIS A 119 -0.22 21.84 1.63
CA HIS A 119 0.49 23.04 1.19
C HIS A 119 1.99 22.74 1.05
N VAL A 120 2.53 22.90 -0.16
CA VAL A 120 3.96 22.72 -0.46
C VAL A 120 4.57 24.01 -0.97
N TYR A 121 5.66 24.46 -0.34
CA TYR A 121 6.33 25.71 -0.68
C TYR A 121 7.84 25.64 -0.39
N ALA A 122 8.63 26.54 -0.96
CA ALA A 122 10.07 26.62 -0.67
C ALA A 122 10.35 27.43 0.61
N VAL A 123 11.43 27.06 1.29
CA VAL A 123 11.99 27.79 2.42
C VAL A 123 13.49 28.01 2.26
N ASP A 124 14.05 29.03 2.91
CA ASP A 124 15.49 29.20 3.02
C ASP A 124 16.09 28.32 4.14
N ASP A 125 17.39 28.44 4.38
CA ASP A 125 18.09 27.69 5.44
C ASP A 125 17.71 28.14 6.87
N ALA A 126 17.10 29.32 7.03
CA ALA A 126 16.53 29.78 8.29
C ALA A 126 15.09 29.26 8.48
N GLY A 127 14.49 28.65 7.46
CA GLY A 127 13.12 28.15 7.45
C GLY A 127 12.08 29.21 7.12
N GLU A 128 12.49 30.38 6.63
CA GLU A 128 11.60 31.43 6.14
C GLU A 128 11.09 31.07 4.74
N GLN A 129 9.81 31.35 4.49
CA GLN A 129 9.18 31.06 3.21
C GLN A 129 9.76 31.93 2.09
N ILE A 130 10.13 31.29 0.99
CA ILE A 130 10.67 31.96 -0.21
C ILE A 130 9.90 31.51 -1.47
N PRO A 131 9.92 32.30 -2.55
CA PRO A 131 9.39 31.88 -3.84
C PRO A 131 10.12 30.63 -4.36
N ILE A 132 9.38 29.77 -5.05
CA ILE A 132 10.00 28.75 -5.90
C ILE A 132 10.28 29.45 -7.24
N THR A 133 11.55 29.57 -7.62
CA THR A 133 11.93 30.36 -8.80
C THR A 133 12.16 29.49 -10.02
N ASP A 134 12.07 30.10 -11.21
CA ASP A 134 12.45 29.47 -12.48
C ASP A 134 13.97 29.25 -12.60
N GLU A 135 14.76 29.80 -11.67
CA GLU A 135 16.19 29.53 -11.52
C GLU A 135 16.47 28.15 -10.87
N THR A 136 15.51 27.60 -10.11
CA THR A 136 15.66 26.29 -9.46
C THR A 136 14.70 25.23 -9.98
N THR A 137 13.49 25.62 -10.40
CA THR A 137 12.41 24.69 -10.74
C THR A 137 11.78 25.04 -12.09
N ASP A 138 11.79 24.10 -13.02
CA ASP A 138 11.21 24.26 -14.37
C ASP A 138 9.69 24.09 -14.36
N SER A 139 9.20 23.08 -13.64
CA SER A 139 7.77 22.79 -13.51
C SER A 139 7.51 21.88 -12.33
N PHE A 140 6.29 21.91 -11.82
CA PHE A 140 5.86 21.07 -10.70
C PHE A 140 4.34 20.91 -10.69
N GLY A 141 3.84 19.97 -9.91
CA GLY A 141 2.40 19.75 -9.73
C GLY A 141 2.01 18.29 -9.92
N PRO A 142 0.71 18.02 -9.94
CA PRO A 142 0.20 16.66 -9.99
C PRO A 142 0.51 16.00 -11.33
N ALA A 143 0.78 14.70 -11.29
CA ALA A 143 1.01 13.85 -12.44
C ALA A 143 0.12 12.61 -12.35
N TYR A 144 -0.13 11.98 -13.51
CA TYR A 144 -0.85 10.70 -13.62
C TYR A 144 -2.16 10.66 -12.83
N GLY A 145 -3.06 11.62 -13.14
CA GLY A 145 -4.38 11.71 -12.50
C GLY A 145 -4.35 12.15 -11.03
N GLY A 146 -3.23 12.68 -10.54
CA GLY A 146 -3.08 13.10 -9.15
C GLY A 146 -2.51 12.02 -8.23
N SER A 147 -2.12 10.87 -8.79
CA SER A 147 -1.49 9.79 -8.00
C SER A 147 -0.06 10.13 -7.59
N LEU A 148 0.64 10.97 -8.36
CA LEU A 148 1.99 11.43 -8.04
C LEU A 148 2.04 12.96 -8.00
N LEU A 149 2.87 13.50 -7.13
CA LEU A 149 3.34 14.88 -7.21
C LEU A 149 4.69 14.85 -7.93
N LYS A 150 4.91 15.73 -8.90
CA LYS A 150 6.16 15.78 -9.66
C LYS A 150 6.76 17.17 -9.57
N PHE A 151 8.08 17.25 -9.37
CA PHE A 151 8.86 18.47 -9.50
C PHE A 151 10.02 18.23 -10.46
N ASN A 152 10.23 19.14 -11.41
CA ASN A 152 11.35 19.15 -12.34
C ASN A 152 12.31 20.26 -11.92
N PHE A 153 13.47 19.88 -11.40
CA PHE A 153 14.50 20.80 -10.93
C PHE A 153 15.52 21.08 -12.05
N LEU A 154 15.99 22.32 -12.13
CA LEU A 154 17.09 22.67 -13.03
C LEU A 154 18.41 22.01 -12.59
N GLY A 155 19.36 21.90 -13.51
CA GLY A 155 20.64 21.25 -13.23
C GLY A 155 21.53 22.10 -12.33
N GLY A 156 22.18 21.46 -11.35
CA GLY A 156 23.10 22.12 -10.41
C GLY A 156 22.41 22.97 -9.34
N THR A 157 21.13 22.71 -9.05
CA THR A 157 20.33 23.50 -8.12
C THR A 157 19.98 22.73 -6.86
N ARG A 158 19.74 23.47 -5.78
CA ARG A 158 19.27 22.98 -4.49
C ARG A 158 18.01 23.73 -4.08
N THR A 159 17.03 23.04 -3.51
CA THR A 159 15.79 23.65 -3.02
C THR A 159 15.32 22.95 -1.76
N ASN A 160 14.98 23.72 -0.73
CA ASN A 160 14.35 23.18 0.47
C ASN A 160 12.82 23.32 0.30
N LEU A 161 12.11 22.20 0.19
CA LEU A 161 10.65 22.17 0.10
C LEU A 161 10.07 21.82 1.46
N ARG A 162 9.14 22.65 1.93
CA ARG A 162 8.33 22.40 3.12
C ARG A 162 6.97 21.85 2.73
N PHE A 163 6.56 20.85 3.48
CA PHE A 163 5.35 20.07 3.32
C PHE A 163 4.51 20.29 4.60
N SER A 164 3.35 20.94 4.47
CA SER A 164 2.47 21.32 5.59
C SER A 164 1.01 20.85 5.40
N TRP A 165 0.42 20.28 6.45
CA TRP A 165 -0.94 19.69 6.44
C TRP A 165 -1.87 20.60 7.23
N GLY A 166 -3.04 20.88 6.69
CA GLY A 166 -3.92 21.90 7.28
C GLY A 166 -5.21 22.09 6.54
N THR A 167 -5.78 23.28 6.71
CA THR A 167 -6.98 23.71 6.00
C THR A 167 -6.78 25.14 5.51
N MET A 168 -7.03 25.36 4.23
CA MET A 168 -7.13 26.69 3.65
C MET A 168 -8.60 27.10 3.56
N GLU A 169 -8.98 28.15 4.28
CA GLU A 169 -10.32 28.76 4.21
C GLU A 169 -10.19 30.27 4.02
N GLY A 170 -10.80 30.79 2.95
CA GLY A 170 -10.80 32.24 2.69
C GLY A 170 -9.41 32.86 2.53
N GLY A 171 -8.40 32.08 2.09
CA GLY A 171 -7.01 32.51 1.95
C GLY A 171 -6.21 32.52 3.26
N VAL A 172 -6.75 31.94 4.34
CA VAL A 172 -6.06 31.78 5.62
C VAL A 172 -5.69 30.31 5.82
N TRP A 173 -4.40 30.05 6.03
CA TRP A 173 -3.89 28.73 6.38
C TRP A 173 -4.04 28.47 7.88
N THR A 174 -4.70 27.37 8.22
CA THR A 174 -4.77 26.85 9.58
C THR A 174 -4.07 25.49 9.64
N PRO A 175 -2.91 25.37 10.33
CA PRO A 175 -2.24 24.09 10.50
C PRO A 175 -3.13 23.07 11.20
N ASN A 176 -3.18 21.86 10.65
CA ASN A 176 -3.85 20.70 11.23
C ASN A 176 -3.01 19.46 10.88
N PRO A 177 -1.83 19.33 11.52
CA PRO A 177 -0.87 18.31 11.14
C PRO A 177 -1.41 16.91 11.34
N LEU A 178 -0.90 15.98 10.54
CA LEU A 178 -1.08 14.57 10.81
C LEU A 178 -0.21 14.18 12.01
N PRO A 179 -0.70 13.30 12.91
CA PRO A 179 0.13 12.80 14.01
C PRO A 179 1.36 12.05 13.50
N TRP A 180 1.32 11.54 12.27
CA TRP A 180 2.43 10.93 11.57
C TRP A 180 2.04 10.78 10.07
N VAL A 181 3.00 10.66 9.15
CA VAL A 181 2.76 10.46 7.70
C VAL A 181 3.94 9.74 7.04
N LEU A 182 3.65 8.86 6.09
CA LEU A 182 4.62 8.20 5.22
C LEU A 182 4.61 8.83 3.83
N VAL A 183 5.79 9.16 3.31
CA VAL A 183 5.97 9.71 1.97
C VAL A 183 7.08 8.95 1.27
N THR A 184 6.84 8.52 0.02
CA THR A 184 7.85 7.89 -0.81
C THR A 184 8.37 8.88 -1.86
N PHE A 185 9.69 9.06 -1.87
CA PHE A 185 10.43 9.77 -2.91
C PHE A 185 10.88 8.76 -3.96
N LEU A 186 10.65 9.11 -5.22
CA LEU A 186 10.83 8.27 -6.38
C LEU A 186 11.80 8.92 -7.36
N ASP A 187 12.36 8.11 -8.26
CA ASP A 187 13.25 8.55 -9.34
C ASP A 187 14.63 9.05 -8.84
N LEU A 188 15.14 8.46 -7.75
CA LEU A 188 16.51 8.74 -7.27
C LEU A 188 17.49 7.84 -8.03
N ASP A 189 17.78 8.16 -9.29
CA ASP A 189 18.60 7.31 -10.15
C ASP A 189 19.68 8.08 -10.92
N ALA A 190 20.13 7.55 -12.06
CA ALA A 190 21.10 8.18 -12.96
C ALA A 190 22.41 8.64 -12.31
N GLY A 191 22.78 7.99 -11.20
CA GLY A 191 24.04 8.21 -10.53
C GLY A 191 25.23 7.76 -11.36
N SER A 192 26.40 7.94 -10.78
CA SER A 192 27.64 7.31 -11.18
C SER A 192 28.37 6.85 -9.94
N THR A 193 29.42 6.05 -10.13
CA THR A 193 30.22 5.53 -9.02
C THR A 193 30.89 6.60 -8.15
N TYR A 194 30.84 7.87 -8.53
CA TYR A 194 31.45 9.00 -7.80
C TYR A 194 30.51 10.20 -7.61
N ARG A 195 29.27 10.16 -8.12
CA ARG A 195 28.30 11.26 -8.01
C ARG A 195 26.88 10.74 -8.13
N ALA A 196 26.00 11.14 -7.23
CA ALA A 196 24.56 10.97 -7.41
C ALA A 196 23.97 12.11 -8.25
N ALA A 197 23.02 11.81 -9.13
CA ALA A 197 22.33 12.82 -9.92
C ALA A 197 21.32 13.56 -9.05
N GLU A 198 20.48 12.82 -8.32
CA GLU A 198 19.62 13.40 -7.29
C GLU A 198 20.05 13.00 -5.88
N VAL A 199 19.87 13.95 -4.99
CA VAL A 199 20.06 13.76 -3.55
C VAL A 199 18.88 14.36 -2.84
N ILE A 200 18.33 13.62 -1.89
CA ILE A 200 17.34 14.14 -0.94
C ILE A 200 17.93 14.07 0.46
N THR A 201 17.71 15.12 1.25
CA THR A 201 18.21 15.22 2.64
C THR A 201 17.13 15.79 3.55
N THR A 202 16.99 15.26 4.76
CA THR A 202 16.11 15.83 5.78
C THR A 202 16.63 15.60 7.19
N SER A 203 16.25 16.46 8.13
CA SER A 203 16.39 16.27 9.58
C SER A 203 15.08 15.85 10.26
N ASP A 204 13.99 15.77 9.49
CA ASP A 204 12.64 15.63 10.05
C ASP A 204 12.13 14.19 10.06
N ALA A 205 12.77 13.27 9.34
CA ALA A 205 12.36 11.88 9.30
C ALA A 205 12.55 11.19 10.67
N SER A 206 11.49 10.59 11.18
CA SER A 206 11.51 9.76 12.39
C SER A 206 12.03 8.35 12.07
N ARG A 207 11.63 7.81 10.91
CA ARG A 207 12.06 6.50 10.40
C ARG A 207 12.16 6.55 8.88
N TYR A 208 12.95 5.67 8.29
CA TYR A 208 13.04 5.55 6.83
C TYR A 208 13.56 4.20 6.38
N THR A 209 13.34 3.93 5.09
CA THR A 209 13.74 2.72 4.41
C THR A 209 13.95 3.05 2.93
N ASN A 210 14.72 2.24 2.24
CA ASN A 210 15.22 2.59 0.92
C ASN A 210 15.48 1.36 0.04
N GLY A 211 15.43 1.62 -1.27
CA GLY A 211 15.74 0.62 -2.28
C GLY A 211 17.21 0.21 -2.24
N ALA A 212 17.49 -0.98 -2.79
CA ALA A 212 18.80 -1.61 -2.75
C ALA A 212 19.93 -0.83 -3.47
N ASP A 213 19.60 0.13 -4.33
CA ASP A 213 20.59 0.98 -5.03
C ASP A 213 20.76 2.36 -4.37
N ILE A 214 19.98 2.66 -3.33
CA ILE A 214 20.10 3.90 -2.55
C ILE A 214 21.15 3.73 -1.46
N THR A 215 22.11 4.66 -1.43
CA THR A 215 23.06 4.84 -0.34
C THR A 215 22.51 5.86 0.65
N VAL A 216 22.50 5.48 1.94
CA VAL A 216 22.09 6.33 3.05
C VAL A 216 23.30 6.83 3.83
N ASP A 217 23.36 8.13 4.09
CA ASP A 217 24.39 8.77 4.91
C ASP A 217 23.73 9.55 6.06
N GLU A 218 23.99 9.10 7.28
CA GLU A 218 23.50 9.72 8.52
C GLU A 218 24.60 10.58 9.13
N SER A 219 24.40 11.90 9.17
CA SER A 219 25.37 12.81 9.78
C SER A 219 24.69 14.01 10.43
N ASN A 220 25.16 14.37 11.63
CA ASN A 220 24.72 15.57 12.37
C ASN A 220 23.18 15.72 12.51
N GLY A 221 22.46 14.61 12.71
CA GLY A 221 20.99 14.63 12.83
C GLY A 221 20.24 14.84 11.52
N THR A 222 20.93 14.68 10.38
CA THR A 222 20.34 14.64 9.05
C THR A 222 20.56 13.27 8.42
N VAL A 223 19.59 12.84 7.62
CA VAL A 223 19.70 11.65 6.77
C VAL A 223 19.67 12.08 5.31
N LYS A 224 20.60 11.53 4.54
CA LYS A 224 20.77 11.78 3.11
C LYS A 224 20.59 10.50 2.31
N PHE A 225 19.83 10.55 1.22
CA PHE A 225 19.59 9.44 0.30
C PHE A 225 20.10 9.81 -1.10
N ALA A 226 20.89 8.92 -1.69
CA ALA A 226 21.56 9.16 -2.96
C ALA A 226 21.82 7.85 -3.71
N CYS A 227 21.57 7.82 -5.02
CA CYS A 227 21.94 6.69 -5.87
C CYS A 227 23.28 6.94 -6.56
N TYR A 228 24.25 6.03 -6.35
CA TYR A 228 25.57 6.06 -7.02
C TYR A 228 25.70 4.96 -8.08
N VAL A 229 24.57 4.39 -8.50
CA VAL A 229 24.52 3.33 -9.51
C VAL A 229 24.29 3.95 -10.89
N PRO A 230 25.13 3.64 -11.90
CA PRO A 230 24.88 4.06 -13.27
C PRO A 230 23.64 3.40 -13.88
N GLY A 231 22.81 4.20 -14.55
CA GLY A 231 21.62 3.73 -15.26
C GLY A 231 20.44 4.64 -15.03
N ASN A 232 19.54 4.71 -16.01
CA ASN A 232 18.30 5.47 -15.90
C ASN A 232 17.16 4.46 -15.79
N VAL A 233 16.46 4.47 -14.66
CA VAL A 233 15.22 3.73 -14.48
C VAL A 233 14.10 4.61 -15.05
N PRO A 234 13.13 4.04 -15.78
CA PRO A 234 11.99 4.84 -16.24
C PRO A 234 11.21 5.42 -15.07
N ASN A 235 10.94 6.72 -15.12
CA ASN A 235 10.13 7.41 -14.12
C ASN A 235 8.82 6.65 -13.85
N PRO A 236 8.43 6.45 -12.58
CA PRO A 236 7.15 5.85 -12.25
C PRO A 236 5.97 6.65 -12.81
N ASN A 237 4.91 5.93 -13.16
CA ASN A 237 3.63 6.48 -13.59
C ASN A 237 2.49 6.23 -12.58
N SER A 238 2.81 5.60 -11.44
CA SER A 238 1.90 5.37 -10.32
C SER A 238 2.70 5.13 -9.04
N GLY A 239 1.99 5.03 -7.89
CA GLY A 239 2.58 4.56 -6.63
C GLY A 239 2.82 3.05 -6.57
N ILE A 240 2.58 2.34 -7.68
CA ILE A 240 2.90 0.92 -7.85
C ILE A 240 4.21 0.83 -8.61
N LEU A 241 5.29 0.47 -7.91
CA LEU A 241 6.64 0.46 -8.49
C LEU A 241 6.98 -0.93 -9.03
N SER A 242 7.71 -0.98 -10.14
CA SER A 242 8.45 -2.18 -10.54
C SER A 242 9.68 -2.41 -9.66
N ASP A 243 10.22 -3.63 -9.65
CA ASP A 243 11.45 -3.96 -8.92
C ASP A 243 12.59 -2.97 -9.22
N ALA A 244 12.73 -2.52 -10.47
CA ALA A 244 13.75 -1.55 -10.84
C ALA A 244 13.49 -0.16 -10.22
N GLN A 245 12.24 0.28 -10.17
CA GLN A 245 11.83 1.57 -9.58
C GLN A 245 11.91 1.56 -8.06
N GLU A 246 11.62 0.43 -7.41
CA GLU A 246 11.77 0.25 -5.97
C GLU A 246 13.22 0.47 -5.52
N ARG A 247 14.17 -0.11 -6.26
CA ARG A 247 15.61 -0.05 -5.92
C ARG A 247 16.14 1.37 -5.86
N VAL A 248 15.50 2.31 -6.54
CA VAL A 248 15.86 3.73 -6.65
C VAL A 248 14.84 4.66 -5.96
N ALA A 249 14.12 4.17 -4.95
CA ALA A 249 13.17 4.93 -4.15
C ALA A 249 13.54 4.94 -2.66
N ALA A 250 12.99 5.88 -1.90
CA ALA A 250 13.12 5.94 -0.44
C ALA A 250 11.80 6.37 0.20
N SER A 251 11.32 5.63 1.22
CA SER A 251 10.18 6.05 2.05
C SER A 251 10.66 6.58 3.38
N LEU A 252 10.05 7.68 3.78
CA LEU A 252 10.33 8.37 5.01
C LEU A 252 9.03 8.50 5.80
N GLU A 253 9.12 8.23 7.09
CA GLU A 253 8.08 8.46 8.07
C GLU A 253 8.38 9.73 8.87
N PHE A 254 7.37 10.55 9.07
CA PHE A 254 7.43 11.77 9.87
C PHE A 254 6.41 11.64 10.99
N GLU A 255 6.83 11.73 12.25
CA GLU A 255 5.95 11.60 13.43
C GLU A 255 5.92 12.91 14.22
N GLU A 256 4.71 13.31 14.63
CA GLU A 256 4.40 14.51 15.42
C GLU A 256 5.00 15.79 14.84
N LYS A 257 4.96 15.92 13.51
CA LYS A 257 5.49 17.08 12.79
C LYS A 257 4.36 18.02 12.35
N GLU A 258 4.48 19.29 12.70
CA GLU A 258 3.62 20.34 12.13
C GLU A 258 3.81 20.44 10.60
N TYR A 259 5.05 20.26 10.17
CA TYR A 259 5.50 20.18 8.79
C TYR A 259 6.81 19.40 8.74
N PHE A 260 7.20 18.95 7.56
CA PHE A 260 8.56 18.44 7.31
C PHE A 260 9.21 19.16 6.13
N THR A 261 10.54 19.25 6.16
CA THR A 261 11.34 19.92 5.14
C THR A 261 12.27 18.92 4.46
N MET A 262 12.26 18.94 3.13
CA MET A 262 13.13 18.13 2.29
C MET A 262 14.05 19.04 1.49
N THR A 263 15.36 18.86 1.67
CA THR A 263 16.35 19.43 0.77
C THR A 263 16.48 18.52 -0.45
N ILE A 264 16.18 19.06 -1.63
CA ILE A 264 16.32 18.37 -2.91
C ILE A 264 17.49 19.00 -3.67
N GLU A 265 18.45 18.19 -4.10
CA GLU A 265 19.58 18.61 -4.91
C GLU A 265 19.55 17.87 -6.25
N ASN A 266 19.42 18.61 -7.35
CA ASN A 266 19.71 18.09 -8.68
C ASN A 266 21.17 18.40 -8.98
N ASN A 267 22.04 17.45 -8.69
CA ASN A 267 23.44 17.61 -8.97
C ASN A 267 23.72 17.55 -10.46
N ALA A 268 22.90 16.90 -11.30
CA ALA A 268 23.13 16.73 -12.74
C ALA A 268 23.25 18.06 -13.52
N GLY A 269 23.89 18.03 -14.69
CA GLY A 269 24.03 19.22 -15.55
C GLY A 269 22.77 19.57 -16.37
N HIS A 270 21.69 18.81 -16.19
CA HIS A 270 20.44 18.94 -16.93
C HIS A 270 19.25 18.77 -15.98
N LYS A 271 18.05 19.03 -16.48
CA LYS A 271 16.82 18.93 -15.69
C LYS A 271 16.59 17.49 -15.23
N ARG A 272 16.14 17.32 -13.99
CA ARG A 272 15.80 16.02 -13.40
C ARG A 272 14.47 16.12 -12.66
N ALA A 273 13.74 15.01 -12.67
CA ALA A 273 12.45 14.93 -12.01
C ALA A 273 12.64 14.24 -10.66
N ILE A 274 12.00 14.78 -9.62
CA ILE A 274 11.71 13.99 -8.42
C ILE A 274 10.21 13.83 -8.36
N LEU A 275 9.78 12.60 -8.15
CA LEU A 275 8.38 12.28 -7.93
C LEU A 275 8.17 11.91 -6.48
N PHE A 276 6.99 12.27 -5.98
CA PHE A 276 6.57 12.05 -4.62
C PHE A 276 5.22 11.38 -4.67
N THR A 277 5.01 10.45 -3.78
CA THR A 277 3.70 9.89 -3.52
C THR A 277 3.55 9.68 -2.04
N GLY A 278 2.33 9.40 -1.63
CA GLY A 278 2.11 8.81 -0.33
C GLY A 278 2.72 7.42 -0.25
N ILE A 279 2.03 6.56 0.45
CA ILE A 279 2.41 5.18 0.62
C ILE A 279 2.41 4.42 -0.73
N THR A 280 3.51 3.72 -1.08
CA THR A 280 3.61 2.90 -2.30
C THR A 280 3.25 1.44 -2.02
N THR A 281 3.02 0.62 -3.05
CA THR A 281 2.83 -0.84 -2.87
C THR A 281 4.07 -1.57 -2.37
N LEU A 282 5.18 -0.86 -2.17
CA LEU A 282 6.43 -1.34 -1.59
C LEU A 282 6.71 -0.63 -0.27
N ASN A 283 5.75 -0.70 0.64
CA ASN A 283 6.07 -0.44 2.04
C ASN A 283 6.89 -1.61 2.51
N TRP A 284 8.19 -1.38 2.51
CA TRP A 284 9.18 -2.24 3.08
C TRP A 284 8.66 -2.89 4.38
N PRO A 285 8.53 -4.23 4.42
CA PRO A 285 7.95 -5.01 5.52
C PRO A 285 8.74 -4.93 6.83
N GLU A 286 9.71 -4.01 6.90
CA GLU A 286 10.51 -3.68 8.07
C GLU A 286 9.94 -2.45 8.82
N GLN A 287 9.03 -1.68 8.21
CA GLN A 287 8.35 -0.53 8.84
C GLN A 287 6.81 -0.65 8.92
N ALA A 288 6.24 -1.55 8.14
CA ALA A 288 4.95 -2.20 8.41
C ALA A 288 5.26 -3.65 8.83
N PRO A 289 4.40 -4.39 9.55
CA PRO A 289 4.77 -5.59 10.32
C PRO A 289 5.53 -6.61 9.48
N ALA A 290 6.42 -7.38 10.13
CA ALA A 290 6.89 -8.64 9.56
C ALA A 290 5.67 -9.42 9.04
N PRO A 291 5.70 -9.94 7.80
CA PRO A 291 4.55 -10.59 7.22
C PRO A 291 4.22 -11.83 8.07
N THR A 292 3.21 -11.71 8.92
CA THR A 292 2.33 -12.84 9.14
C THR A 292 1.50 -12.89 7.86
N PRO A 293 1.52 -14.01 7.11
CA PRO A 293 1.15 -14.06 5.69
C PRO A 293 -0.14 -13.28 5.39
N SER A 294 -0.03 -12.34 4.45
CA SER A 294 -1.18 -11.62 3.88
C SER A 294 -2.17 -12.66 3.34
N PRO A 295 -3.48 -12.57 3.64
CA PRO A 295 -4.44 -13.39 2.92
C PRO A 295 -4.51 -12.84 1.49
N THR A 296 -3.74 -13.47 0.62
CA THR A 296 -3.97 -13.37 -0.82
C THR A 296 -5.36 -13.94 -1.05
N ALA A 297 -6.31 -13.12 -1.50
CA ALA A 297 -7.60 -13.68 -1.90
C ALA A 297 -7.32 -14.59 -3.10
N GLY A 298 -7.45 -15.88 -2.90
CA GLY A 298 -7.00 -16.85 -3.87
C GLY A 298 -7.35 -18.27 -3.49
N ALA A 299 -7.48 -19.09 -4.53
CA ALA A 299 -7.38 -20.53 -4.43
C ALA A 299 -5.89 -20.85 -4.54
N ILE A 300 -5.22 -21.06 -3.41
CA ILE A 300 -3.79 -21.39 -3.38
C ILE A 300 -3.64 -22.71 -2.64
N GLY A 301 -3.16 -23.75 -3.34
CA GLY A 301 -3.03 -25.09 -2.78
C GLY A 301 -4.38 -25.78 -2.59
N ASP A 302 -5.28 -25.63 -3.57
CA ASP A 302 -6.59 -26.28 -3.68
C ASP A 302 -6.69 -27.61 -2.88
N PRO A 303 -7.62 -27.70 -1.91
CA PRO A 303 -8.99 -27.22 -2.01
C PRO A 303 -9.31 -25.91 -1.28
N HIS A 304 -8.32 -25.27 -0.66
CA HIS A 304 -8.54 -24.14 0.23
C HIS A 304 -8.64 -22.82 -0.54
N VAL A 305 -9.81 -22.20 -0.51
CA VAL A 305 -10.03 -20.83 -1.03
C VAL A 305 -10.06 -19.85 0.12
N GLN A 306 -9.31 -18.78 -0.01
CA GLN A 306 -9.32 -17.65 0.90
C GLN A 306 -9.96 -16.45 0.22
N ASN A 307 -11.04 -15.91 0.78
CA ASN A 307 -11.70 -14.71 0.24
C ASN A 307 -11.00 -13.41 0.68
N ILE A 308 -11.44 -12.25 0.18
CA ILE A 308 -10.87 -10.91 0.51
C ILE A 308 -10.90 -10.55 1.99
N ILE A 309 -11.75 -11.20 2.79
CA ILE A 309 -11.84 -11.03 4.24
C ILE A 309 -11.02 -12.08 5.02
N GLY A 310 -10.23 -12.92 4.33
CA GLY A 310 -9.37 -13.93 4.93
C GLY A 310 -10.07 -15.23 5.35
N GLY A 311 -11.38 -15.34 5.12
CA GLY A 311 -12.17 -16.55 5.37
C GLY A 311 -11.75 -17.68 4.45
N THR A 312 -11.36 -18.80 5.05
CA THR A 312 -10.99 -20.02 4.34
C THR A 312 -12.21 -20.94 4.22
N PHE A 313 -12.45 -21.47 3.03
CA PHE A 313 -13.45 -22.51 2.81
C PHE A 313 -12.97 -23.49 1.74
N ASP A 314 -13.47 -24.71 1.82
CA ASP A 314 -13.16 -25.75 0.83
C ASP A 314 -14.13 -25.66 -0.36
N LEU A 315 -13.60 -25.83 -1.57
CA LEU A 315 -14.40 -25.85 -2.79
C LEU A 315 -15.20 -27.17 -2.94
N TRP A 316 -16.45 -27.17 -2.49
CA TRP A 316 -17.36 -28.31 -2.65
C TRP A 316 -18.19 -28.26 -3.93
N LYS A 317 -18.46 -27.04 -4.44
CA LYS A 317 -19.19 -26.82 -5.69
C LYS A 317 -18.28 -26.92 -6.92
N THR A 318 -18.43 -27.98 -7.70
CA THR A 318 -17.71 -28.20 -8.97
C THR A 318 -18.36 -27.48 -10.15
N GLY A 319 -17.58 -27.22 -11.21
CA GLY A 319 -17.97 -26.53 -12.43
C GLY A 319 -17.62 -25.03 -12.41
N TRP A 320 -18.14 -24.30 -13.40
CA TRP A 320 -17.87 -22.88 -13.58
C TRP A 320 -18.47 -22.01 -12.47
N SER A 321 -17.60 -21.41 -11.67
CA SER A 321 -17.97 -20.56 -10.54
C SER A 321 -17.32 -19.18 -10.63
N THR A 322 -17.96 -18.17 -10.06
CA THR A 322 -17.49 -16.79 -10.08
C THR A 322 -16.58 -16.53 -8.88
N PHE A 323 -15.31 -16.25 -9.15
CA PHE A 323 -14.30 -15.95 -8.14
C PHE A 323 -14.29 -14.46 -7.81
N VAL A 324 -14.31 -13.59 -8.82
CA VAL A 324 -14.37 -12.14 -8.64
C VAL A 324 -15.40 -11.57 -9.60
N GLN A 325 -16.22 -10.64 -9.12
CA GLN A 325 -17.07 -9.79 -9.97
C GLN A 325 -17.07 -8.36 -9.45
N ILE A 326 -16.85 -7.40 -10.34
CA ILE A 326 -16.81 -5.97 -10.02
C ILE A 326 -17.63 -5.22 -11.07
N PRO A 327 -18.58 -4.36 -10.68
CA PRO A 327 -19.20 -4.29 -9.35
C PRO A 327 -19.97 -5.59 -8.99
N GLN A 328 -20.30 -5.82 -7.72
CA GLN A 328 -20.98 -7.03 -7.26
C GLN A 328 -22.36 -7.23 -7.91
N ASN A 329 -23.05 -6.15 -8.29
CA ASN A 329 -24.39 -6.19 -8.88
C ASN A 329 -24.34 -6.49 -10.38
N GLU A 330 -25.12 -7.47 -10.84
CA GLU A 330 -25.22 -7.87 -12.25
C GLU A 330 -25.99 -6.86 -13.14
N GLU A 331 -26.71 -5.90 -12.56
CA GLU A 331 -27.44 -4.86 -13.31
C GLU A 331 -26.53 -3.71 -13.80
N GLU A 332 -25.30 -3.63 -13.30
CA GLU A 332 -24.30 -2.65 -13.71
C GLU A 332 -23.33 -3.25 -14.75
N SER A 333 -22.67 -2.39 -15.54
CA SER A 333 -21.68 -2.85 -16.50
C SER A 333 -20.52 -3.55 -15.77
N VAL A 334 -20.36 -4.84 -15.99
CA VAL A 334 -19.32 -5.65 -15.32
C VAL A 334 -17.94 -5.22 -15.79
N LYS A 335 -17.17 -4.65 -14.87
CA LYS A 335 -15.83 -4.13 -15.09
C LYS A 335 -14.77 -5.21 -15.07
N LEU A 336 -14.89 -6.14 -14.13
CA LEU A 336 -14.02 -7.30 -14.02
C LEU A 336 -14.83 -8.51 -13.60
N LEU A 337 -14.69 -9.60 -14.34
CA LEU A 337 -15.29 -10.89 -14.03
C LEU A 337 -14.22 -11.98 -14.17
N VAL A 338 -14.00 -12.71 -13.09
CA VAL A 338 -13.08 -13.84 -13.02
C VAL A 338 -13.86 -15.08 -12.66
N ARG A 339 -13.88 -16.07 -13.54
CA ARG A 339 -14.56 -17.35 -13.32
C ARG A 339 -13.57 -18.51 -13.43
N GLY A 340 -13.78 -19.55 -12.64
CA GLY A 340 -12.95 -20.75 -12.64
C GLY A 340 -13.76 -22.03 -12.85
N ASP A 341 -13.25 -22.97 -13.63
CA ASP A 341 -13.76 -24.34 -13.75
C ASP A 341 -13.15 -25.22 -12.66
N VAL A 342 -13.95 -25.53 -11.65
CA VAL A 342 -13.53 -26.33 -10.48
C VAL A 342 -13.82 -27.80 -10.72
N ARG A 343 -12.82 -28.66 -10.56
CA ARG A 343 -12.91 -30.12 -10.74
C ARG A 343 -12.51 -30.85 -9.48
N ARG A 344 -13.05 -32.04 -9.26
CA ARG A 344 -12.61 -32.91 -8.16
C ARG A 344 -11.31 -33.61 -8.53
N TYR A 345 -10.40 -33.72 -7.57
CA TYR A 345 -9.21 -34.52 -7.67
C TYR A 345 -9.57 -36.02 -7.57
N GLY A 346 -9.31 -36.80 -8.61
CA GLY A 346 -9.61 -38.24 -8.59
C GLY A 346 -11.10 -38.59 -8.53
N ARG A 347 -11.44 -39.75 -7.93
CA ARG A 347 -12.80 -40.33 -7.93
C ARG A 347 -13.51 -40.34 -6.57
N ASP A 348 -12.82 -39.97 -5.49
CA ASP A 348 -13.37 -39.97 -4.14
C ASP A 348 -14.30 -38.75 -3.97
N PRO A 349 -15.55 -38.93 -3.49
CA PRO A 349 -16.48 -37.82 -3.26
C PRO A 349 -16.01 -36.79 -2.22
N CYS A 350 -15.07 -37.14 -1.33
CA CYS A 350 -14.45 -36.24 -0.35
C CYS A 350 -13.05 -35.76 -0.77
N ALA A 351 -12.60 -36.05 -1.99
CA ALA A 351 -11.32 -35.55 -2.48
C ALA A 351 -11.33 -34.02 -2.64
N PRO A 352 -10.15 -33.37 -2.49
CA PRO A 352 -10.02 -31.94 -2.73
C PRO A 352 -10.44 -31.58 -4.16
N SER A 353 -11.01 -30.39 -4.34
CA SER A 353 -11.28 -29.84 -5.67
C SER A 353 -10.17 -28.88 -6.09
N PHE A 354 -9.95 -28.73 -7.39
CA PHE A 354 -8.93 -27.86 -7.97
C PHE A 354 -9.42 -27.09 -9.20
N LEU A 355 -8.76 -25.99 -9.55
CA LEU A 355 -9.03 -25.24 -10.77
C LEU A 355 -8.34 -25.84 -12.00
N GLN A 356 -9.10 -26.10 -13.06
CA GLN A 356 -8.57 -26.53 -14.36
C GLN A 356 -8.43 -25.37 -15.35
N GLN A 357 -9.36 -24.42 -15.29
CA GLN A 357 -9.45 -23.30 -16.22
C GLN A 357 -9.88 -22.04 -15.48
N VAL A 358 -9.34 -20.90 -15.91
CA VAL A 358 -9.77 -19.57 -15.48
C VAL A 358 -10.14 -18.76 -16.70
N ARG A 359 -11.29 -18.09 -16.66
CA ARG A 359 -11.78 -17.15 -17.67
C ARG A 359 -11.89 -15.76 -17.06
N ILE A 360 -11.36 -14.77 -17.77
CA ILE A 360 -11.33 -13.37 -17.35
C ILE A 360 -11.89 -12.51 -18.47
N ASN A 361 -12.87 -11.66 -18.15
CA ASN A 361 -13.40 -10.65 -19.05
C ASN A 361 -13.97 -9.46 -18.25
N GLY A 362 -14.50 -8.45 -18.95
CA GLY A 362 -15.10 -7.26 -18.35
C GLY A 362 -14.59 -5.99 -19.02
N THR A 363 -15.25 -4.86 -18.78
CA THR A 363 -14.93 -3.61 -19.50
C THR A 363 -13.55 -3.06 -19.20
N TRP A 364 -12.91 -3.44 -18.08
CA TRP A 364 -11.52 -3.07 -17.80
C TRP A 364 -10.51 -3.73 -18.72
N LEU A 365 -10.91 -4.83 -19.38
CA LEU A 365 -10.08 -5.53 -20.35
C LEU A 365 -10.33 -5.03 -21.79
N GLY A 366 -11.13 -3.97 -21.97
CA GLY A 366 -11.58 -3.54 -23.29
C GLY A 366 -12.43 -4.62 -23.96
N ASP A 367 -12.08 -5.00 -25.19
CA ASP A 367 -12.74 -6.08 -25.93
C ASP A 367 -12.13 -7.46 -25.66
N HIS A 368 -11.15 -7.56 -24.74
CA HIS A 368 -10.41 -8.80 -24.52
C HIS A 368 -11.14 -9.83 -23.64
N GLU A 369 -11.10 -11.10 -24.07
CA GLU A 369 -11.41 -12.26 -23.25
C GLU A 369 -10.18 -13.15 -23.12
N ILE A 370 -9.80 -13.46 -21.88
CA ILE A 370 -8.61 -14.26 -21.56
C ILE A 370 -9.05 -15.59 -20.95
N ILE A 371 -8.56 -16.70 -21.50
CA ILE A 371 -8.76 -18.04 -20.94
C ILE A 371 -7.40 -18.68 -20.66
N VAL A 372 -7.17 -19.08 -19.41
CA VAL A 372 -5.98 -19.81 -18.98
C VAL A 372 -6.37 -21.25 -18.64
N ARG A 373 -5.67 -22.23 -19.21
CA ARG A 373 -5.94 -23.66 -19.00
C ARG A 373 -4.70 -24.37 -18.48
N ALA A 374 -4.86 -25.14 -17.40
CA ALA A 374 -3.83 -26.05 -16.91
C ALA A 374 -3.57 -27.20 -17.88
N GLY A 375 -2.29 -27.58 -18.00
CA GLY A 375 -1.79 -28.72 -18.74
C GLY A 375 -0.28 -28.85 -18.55
N SER A 376 0.24 -30.07 -18.43
CA SER A 376 1.69 -30.26 -18.34
C SER A 376 2.39 -29.72 -19.58
N LEU A 377 3.40 -28.88 -19.38
CA LEU A 377 4.20 -28.30 -20.47
C LEU A 377 4.94 -29.37 -21.29
N GLU A 378 5.01 -30.61 -20.78
CA GLU A 378 5.66 -31.75 -21.42
C GLU A 378 4.65 -32.74 -22.07
N SER A 379 3.34 -32.45 -22.02
CA SER A 379 2.30 -33.33 -22.58
C SER A 379 1.82 -32.86 -23.96
N SER A 380 1.01 -33.72 -24.58
CA SER A 380 0.32 -33.44 -25.84
C SER A 380 -0.77 -32.36 -25.74
N ASP A 381 -1.15 -31.97 -24.51
CA ASP A 381 -2.15 -30.95 -24.23
C ASP A 381 -1.66 -29.94 -23.18
N PRO A 382 -0.64 -29.13 -23.51
CA PRO A 382 0.09 -28.34 -22.53
C PRO A 382 -0.67 -27.12 -22.03
N PHE A 383 -0.15 -26.49 -20.96
CA PHE A 383 -0.63 -25.20 -20.48
C PHE A 383 -0.80 -24.21 -21.63
N SER A 384 -1.90 -23.47 -21.61
CA SER A 384 -2.20 -22.52 -22.68
C SER A 384 -2.94 -21.28 -22.20
N VAL A 385 -2.72 -20.20 -22.93
CA VAL A 385 -3.45 -18.94 -22.85
C VAL A 385 -4.17 -18.72 -24.17
N THR A 386 -5.49 -18.54 -24.13
CA THR A 386 -6.29 -18.17 -25.30
C THR A 386 -6.76 -16.74 -25.15
N LEU A 387 -6.53 -15.93 -26.17
CA LEU A 387 -6.99 -14.55 -26.25
C LEU A 387 -8.08 -14.43 -27.30
N ASP A 388 -9.24 -13.89 -26.96
CA ASP A 388 -10.28 -13.47 -27.92
C ASP A 388 -10.75 -14.60 -28.86
N GLY A 389 -10.75 -15.84 -28.35
CA GLY A 389 -11.10 -17.03 -29.13
C GLY A 389 -10.07 -17.44 -30.20
N SER A 390 -8.85 -16.90 -30.14
CA SER A 390 -7.74 -17.31 -31.00
C SER A 390 -7.24 -18.73 -30.70
N GLU A 391 -6.27 -19.20 -31.49
CA GLU A 391 -5.60 -20.47 -31.21
C GLU A 391 -4.82 -20.40 -29.89
N PRO A 392 -4.76 -21.51 -29.11
CA PRO A 392 -4.04 -21.54 -27.84
C PRO A 392 -2.57 -21.12 -27.98
N LEU A 393 -2.16 -20.13 -27.19
CA LEU A 393 -0.78 -19.67 -27.09
C LEU A 393 -0.06 -20.42 -25.98
N HIS A 394 1.18 -20.84 -26.25
CA HIS A 394 2.00 -21.62 -25.34
C HIS A 394 3.23 -20.85 -24.87
N LEU A 395 3.64 -21.11 -23.63
CA LEU A 395 4.87 -20.56 -23.08
C LEU A 395 6.10 -21.29 -23.62
N ASN A 396 7.23 -20.59 -23.70
CA ASN A 396 8.53 -21.15 -24.07
C ASN A 396 9.54 -20.90 -22.93
N GLY A 397 10.44 -21.86 -22.69
CA GLY A 397 11.19 -21.97 -21.43
C GLY A 397 12.34 -20.96 -21.21
N ASN A 398 12.51 -19.95 -22.07
CA ASN A 398 13.73 -19.14 -22.08
C ASN A 398 13.52 -17.65 -21.75
N SER A 399 12.28 -17.17 -21.68
CA SER A 399 12.00 -15.76 -21.37
C SER A 399 10.53 -15.55 -21.02
N GLU A 400 10.25 -14.47 -20.28
CA GLU A 400 8.90 -13.96 -20.11
C GLU A 400 8.29 -13.63 -21.49
N ILE A 401 7.05 -14.07 -21.69
CA ILE A 401 6.23 -13.74 -22.87
C ILE A 401 5.23 -12.68 -22.45
N VAL A 402 5.20 -11.57 -23.18
CA VAL A 402 4.17 -10.54 -23.04
C VAL A 402 3.10 -10.79 -24.09
N PHE A 403 1.89 -11.07 -23.63
CA PHE A 403 0.73 -11.38 -24.49
C PHE A 403 -0.06 -10.12 -24.83
N ILE A 404 -0.22 -9.22 -23.86
CA ILE A 404 -0.89 -7.92 -24.00
C ILE A 404 -0.02 -6.88 -23.27
N ASP A 405 0.22 -5.75 -23.93
CA ASP A 405 0.99 -4.62 -23.39
C ASP A 405 0.32 -3.29 -23.76
N GLU A 406 -0.75 -2.97 -23.03
CA GLU A 406 -1.54 -1.75 -23.19
C GLU A 406 -1.42 -0.87 -21.94
N SER A 407 -1.86 0.39 -22.01
CA SER A 407 -1.68 1.38 -20.94
C SER A 407 -2.26 0.93 -19.59
N ASP A 408 -3.39 0.23 -19.62
CA ASP A 408 -4.18 -0.13 -18.44
C ASP A 408 -4.38 -1.65 -18.29
N LEU A 409 -3.85 -2.43 -19.24
CA LEU A 409 -3.91 -3.90 -19.25
C LEU A 409 -2.56 -4.46 -19.71
N ARG A 410 -1.92 -5.25 -18.84
CA ARG A 410 -0.70 -5.98 -19.20
C ARG A 410 -0.81 -7.43 -18.78
N LEU A 411 -0.71 -8.34 -19.74
CA LEU A 411 -0.74 -9.79 -19.54
C LEU A 411 0.62 -10.38 -19.93
N ARG A 412 1.26 -11.07 -19.00
CA ARG A 412 2.54 -11.73 -19.24
C ARG A 412 2.60 -13.11 -18.60
N GLY A 413 3.48 -13.96 -19.10
CA GLY A 413 3.68 -15.29 -18.57
C GLY A 413 5.12 -15.77 -18.65
N ASP A 414 5.48 -16.62 -17.71
CA ASP A 414 6.81 -17.18 -17.59
C ASP A 414 6.73 -18.65 -17.13
N ILE A 415 7.78 -19.42 -17.37
CA ILE A 415 7.91 -20.79 -16.87
C ILE A 415 8.89 -20.78 -15.70
N ALA A 416 8.45 -21.27 -14.55
CA ALA A 416 9.29 -21.52 -13.39
C ALA A 416 9.64 -23.01 -13.32
N VAL A 417 10.93 -23.33 -13.20
CA VAL A 417 11.38 -24.72 -12.98
C VAL A 417 11.47 -24.97 -11.48
N ALA A 418 10.51 -25.70 -10.92
CA ALA A 418 10.46 -25.93 -9.47
C ALA A 418 11.35 -27.10 -9.00
N SER A 419 11.48 -28.20 -9.77
CA SER A 419 12.37 -29.32 -9.43
C SER A 419 12.58 -30.32 -10.60
N GLU A 420 13.49 -31.29 -10.43
CA GLU A 420 13.68 -32.41 -11.39
C GLU A 420 12.62 -33.51 -11.27
N GLU A 421 11.88 -33.58 -10.16
CA GLU A 421 10.87 -34.63 -9.88
C GLU A 421 9.45 -34.19 -10.26
N TRP A 422 9.19 -32.89 -10.27
CA TRP A 422 7.91 -32.27 -10.62
C TRP A 422 8.01 -31.54 -11.96
N GLY A 423 6.87 -31.30 -12.61
CA GLY A 423 6.85 -30.65 -13.91
C GLY A 423 7.29 -29.18 -13.82
N PRO A 424 7.81 -28.59 -14.92
CA PRO A 424 7.93 -27.15 -14.99
C PRO A 424 6.53 -26.52 -14.86
N ASP A 425 6.45 -25.44 -14.09
CA ASP A 425 5.21 -24.78 -13.78
C ASP A 425 5.10 -23.46 -14.56
N ALA A 426 3.91 -23.22 -15.11
CA ALA A 426 3.59 -22.00 -15.81
C ALA A 426 3.06 -20.95 -14.83
N ARG A 427 3.40 -19.68 -15.07
CA ARG A 427 2.84 -18.54 -14.35
C ARG A 427 2.29 -17.53 -15.33
N ILE A 428 1.12 -16.99 -15.01
CA ILE A 428 0.51 -15.84 -15.69
C ILE A 428 0.31 -14.73 -14.67
N ARG A 429 0.68 -13.51 -15.06
CA ARG A 429 0.43 -12.29 -14.30
C ARG A 429 -0.28 -11.28 -15.20
N MET A 430 -1.44 -10.82 -14.74
CA MET A 430 -2.25 -9.80 -15.40
C MET A 430 -2.36 -8.58 -14.49
N ASN A 431 -1.98 -7.43 -15.00
CA ASN A 431 -2.19 -6.13 -14.36
C ASN A 431 -3.35 -5.45 -15.08
N VAL A 432 -4.38 -5.05 -14.34
CA VAL A 432 -5.51 -4.28 -14.87
C VAL A 432 -5.90 -3.20 -13.85
N GLY A 433 -5.68 -1.93 -14.21
CA GLY A 433 -5.77 -0.82 -13.25
C GLY A 433 -4.89 -1.05 -12.00
N SER A 434 -5.48 -0.99 -10.80
CA SER A 434 -4.80 -1.31 -9.53
C SER A 434 -4.87 -2.80 -9.15
N THR A 435 -5.56 -3.62 -9.94
CA THR A 435 -5.77 -5.05 -9.65
C THR A 435 -4.70 -5.90 -10.32
N VAL A 436 -4.14 -6.85 -9.57
CA VAL A 436 -3.19 -7.83 -10.07
C VAL A 436 -3.80 -9.22 -9.95
N LEU A 437 -4.01 -9.89 -11.08
CA LEU A 437 -4.35 -11.30 -11.14
C LEU A 437 -3.07 -12.12 -11.36
N SER A 438 -2.87 -13.16 -10.56
CA SER A 438 -1.80 -14.13 -10.75
C SER A 438 -2.38 -15.54 -10.79
N ILE A 439 -2.09 -16.26 -11.86
CA ILE A 439 -2.48 -17.65 -12.06
C ILE A 439 -1.19 -18.47 -12.13
N VAL A 440 -1.04 -19.44 -11.23
CA VAL A 440 0.16 -20.28 -11.16
C VAL A 440 -0.28 -21.72 -11.38
N GLN A 441 0.34 -22.42 -12.30
CA GLN A 441 0.15 -23.86 -12.43
C GLN A 441 0.97 -24.58 -11.37
N HIS A 442 0.42 -25.66 -10.82
CA HIS A 442 1.15 -26.69 -10.11
C HIS A 442 1.03 -28.02 -10.88
N THR A 443 2.16 -28.66 -11.18
CA THR A 443 2.22 -29.88 -12.00
C THR A 443 2.78 -31.05 -11.20
N GLU A 444 1.91 -32.01 -10.85
CA GLU A 444 2.31 -33.26 -10.22
C GLU A 444 2.75 -34.29 -11.27
N GLY A 445 3.97 -34.80 -11.16
CA GLY A 445 4.55 -35.75 -12.12
C GLY A 445 5.07 -35.10 -13.41
N ARG A 446 5.23 -35.90 -14.47
CA ARG A 446 5.88 -35.50 -15.74
C ARG A 446 5.15 -36.07 -16.96
N GLY A 447 5.30 -35.40 -18.10
CA GLY A 447 4.76 -35.85 -19.39
C GLY A 447 3.23 -36.04 -19.40
N GLU A 448 2.74 -37.01 -20.16
CA GLU A 448 1.28 -37.26 -20.38
C GLU A 448 0.51 -37.70 -19.13
N THR A 449 1.19 -38.23 -18.12
CA THR A 449 0.53 -38.79 -16.92
C THR A 449 0.45 -37.80 -15.77
N SER A 450 0.90 -36.56 -15.98
CA SER A 450 0.89 -35.52 -14.97
C SER A 450 -0.53 -35.05 -14.62
N ASN A 451 -0.73 -34.60 -13.40
CA ASN A 451 -1.88 -33.79 -13.03
C ASN A 451 -1.45 -32.33 -12.98
N ALA A 452 -2.16 -31.45 -13.68
CA ALA A 452 -1.89 -30.01 -13.68
C ALA A 452 -3.10 -29.27 -13.12
N MET A 453 -2.84 -28.39 -12.15
CA MET A 453 -3.85 -27.61 -11.44
C MET A 453 -3.47 -26.14 -11.45
N LEU A 454 -4.45 -25.23 -11.34
CA LEU A 454 -4.21 -23.80 -11.27
C LEU A 454 -4.48 -23.28 -9.86
N ASP A 455 -3.55 -22.49 -9.35
CA ASP A 455 -3.81 -21.56 -8.26
C ASP A 455 -4.18 -20.20 -8.86
N LEU A 456 -5.23 -19.58 -8.33
CA LEU A 456 -5.67 -18.24 -8.72
C LEU A 456 -5.52 -17.31 -7.53
N SER A 457 -4.87 -16.16 -7.72
CA SER A 457 -4.71 -15.11 -6.72
C SER A 457 -5.06 -13.76 -7.30
N VAL A 458 -5.73 -12.93 -6.50
CA VAL A 458 -6.14 -11.57 -6.89
C VAL A 458 -5.74 -10.58 -5.80
N ALA A 459 -4.91 -9.60 -6.17
CA ALA A 459 -4.43 -8.54 -5.29
C ALA A 459 -4.92 -7.16 -5.77
N GLY A 460 -4.91 -6.17 -4.88
CA GLY A 460 -5.30 -4.80 -5.21
C GLY A 460 -6.81 -4.54 -5.29
N LEU A 461 -7.63 -5.49 -4.80
CA LEU A 461 -9.09 -5.35 -4.72
C LEU A 461 -9.54 -4.30 -3.69
N GLY A 462 -8.72 -4.02 -2.66
CA GLY A 462 -9.03 -3.04 -1.61
C GLY A 462 -8.91 -1.56 -2.02
N ASN A 463 -8.43 -1.29 -3.23
CA ASN A 463 -8.33 0.07 -3.80
C ASN A 463 -9.54 0.44 -4.67
N ILE A 464 -10.53 -0.46 -4.77
CA ILE A 464 -11.67 -0.34 -5.66
C ILE A 464 -12.84 0.23 -4.85
N VAL A 465 -13.42 1.34 -5.32
CA VAL A 465 -14.54 2.03 -4.65
C VAL A 465 -15.84 1.20 -4.71
N GLU A 466 -15.92 0.25 -5.63
CA GLU A 466 -17.10 -0.55 -5.94
C GLU A 466 -17.12 -1.87 -5.18
N SER A 467 -18.33 -2.36 -4.90
CA SER A 467 -18.55 -3.65 -4.24
C SER A 467 -17.92 -4.81 -5.04
N VAL A 468 -17.24 -5.72 -4.34
CA VAL A 468 -16.63 -6.92 -4.94
C VAL A 468 -17.47 -8.15 -4.60
N GLY A 469 -18.05 -8.76 -5.64
CA GLY A 469 -18.82 -10.01 -5.57
C GLY A 469 -18.00 -11.26 -5.90
N GLY A 470 -18.63 -12.43 -5.78
CA GLY A 470 -18.02 -13.73 -6.06
C GLY A 470 -17.39 -14.40 -4.85
N TRP A 471 -16.76 -15.56 -5.06
CA TRP A 471 -16.15 -16.39 -4.01
C TRP A 471 -14.99 -15.71 -3.27
N LEU A 472 -14.30 -14.79 -3.94
CA LEU A 472 -13.28 -13.97 -3.34
C LEU A 472 -13.87 -12.67 -2.77
N GLY A 473 -15.16 -12.38 -2.92
CA GLY A 473 -15.87 -11.26 -2.27
C GLY A 473 -16.35 -11.57 -0.84
N VAL A 474 -17.01 -10.59 -0.20
CA VAL A 474 -17.42 -10.64 1.21
C VAL A 474 -18.35 -11.84 1.53
N GLU A 475 -19.23 -12.21 0.59
CA GLU A 475 -20.23 -13.29 0.73
C GLU A 475 -19.75 -14.66 0.23
N GLY A 476 -18.47 -14.79 -0.12
CA GLY A 476 -17.94 -15.91 -0.91
C GLY A 476 -18.14 -17.31 -0.31
N ALA A 477 -18.09 -17.44 1.02
CA ALA A 477 -18.24 -18.71 1.72
C ALA A 477 -19.65 -19.33 1.54
N HIS A 478 -20.70 -18.51 1.44
CA HIS A 478 -22.06 -19.00 1.18
C HIS A 478 -22.24 -19.55 -0.24
N LEU A 479 -21.37 -19.14 -1.17
CA LEU A 479 -21.46 -19.51 -2.58
C LEU A 479 -20.64 -20.76 -2.94
N ALA A 480 -19.79 -21.24 -2.03
CA ALA A 480 -18.86 -22.36 -2.21
C ALA A 480 -19.49 -23.76 -2.06
N GLY A 481 -20.70 -23.82 -1.51
CA GLY A 481 -21.43 -25.05 -1.20
C GLY A 481 -21.03 -25.69 0.14
N GLU A 482 -21.88 -26.58 0.65
CA GLU A 482 -21.60 -27.36 1.86
C GLU A 482 -20.89 -28.67 1.53
N ALA A 483 -20.04 -29.14 2.45
CA ALA A 483 -19.49 -30.50 2.37
C ALA A 483 -20.62 -31.55 2.35
N PRO A 484 -20.49 -32.61 1.52
CA PRO A 484 -21.38 -33.77 1.59
C PRO A 484 -21.48 -34.28 3.04
N ILE A 485 -22.65 -34.79 3.44
CA ILE A 485 -22.92 -35.22 4.82
C ILE A 485 -21.89 -36.26 5.27
N GLU A 486 -21.51 -37.15 4.36
CA GLU A 486 -20.49 -38.18 4.51
C GLU A 486 -19.06 -37.65 4.71
N CYS A 487 -18.78 -36.38 4.38
CA CYS A 487 -17.47 -35.74 4.51
C CYS A 487 -17.37 -34.81 5.74
N ARG A 488 -18.47 -34.58 6.49
CA ARG A 488 -18.45 -33.77 7.73
C ARG A 488 -17.93 -34.60 8.91
N LYS A 489 -16.77 -34.25 9.48
CA LYS A 489 -16.24 -34.92 10.67
C LYS A 489 -16.99 -34.47 11.95
N ASP A 490 -17.42 -35.44 12.77
CA ASP A 490 -17.93 -35.20 14.12
C ASP A 490 -16.83 -34.60 15.02
N MET A 491 -16.99 -33.33 15.42
CA MET A 491 -16.07 -32.63 16.33
C MET A 491 -16.33 -32.98 17.81
N THR A 492 -16.30 -34.26 18.18
CA THR A 492 -16.51 -34.68 19.59
C THR A 492 -15.38 -35.49 20.23
N GLU A 493 -14.25 -35.76 19.57
CA GLU A 493 -13.23 -36.67 20.13
C GLU A 493 -11.82 -36.10 20.39
N VAL A 494 -11.57 -34.79 20.32
CA VAL A 494 -10.19 -34.26 20.49
C VAL A 494 -9.88 -33.66 21.88
N TYR A 495 -10.84 -33.53 22.80
CA TYR A 495 -10.57 -33.03 24.17
C TYR A 495 -10.37 -34.10 25.25
N ASP A 496 -10.20 -35.37 24.88
CA ASP A 496 -9.88 -36.41 25.86
C ASP A 496 -8.75 -37.33 25.34
N LYS A 497 -7.51 -36.80 25.38
CA LYS A 497 -6.29 -37.51 25.80
C LYS A 497 -5.02 -36.65 25.59
N ARG A 498 -4.57 -36.12 26.73
CA ARG A 498 -3.18 -35.75 27.14
C ARG A 498 -2.44 -34.64 26.43
#